data_AF-A0A1F8U9H6-F1
#
_entry.id   AF-A0A1F8U9H6-F1
#
_cell.length_a   1.000
_cell.length_b   1.000
_cell.length_c   1.000
_cell.angle_alpha   90.00
_cell.angle_beta   90.00
_cell.angle_gamma   90.00
#
_symmetry.space_group_name_H-M   'P 1'
#
loop_
_entity.id
_entity.type
_entity.pdbx_description
1 polymer ?
#
loop_
_entity_poly.entity_id
_entity_poly.type
_entity_poly.pdbx_seq_one_letter_code
_entity_poly.pdbx_strand_id
1 'polypeptide(L)'
;MNILKVSIRSSVRRPVIIILPAVLALVFFVINSYNPIMPVILGISSATGGSFFEGVISALQLIMDPAIIPGITVFMAGVVIFASLLAGIILSGYFHIIRNTLEGIKKTKSDFKAGIKKYFLKISIITLKAALFIGLISCIMIVATVPAIIITRAATTTKPELMLAAIFVDILTAGVLFFGFMFSRVYLFYWYPAAIKNIKKPFRYAKRLVDRHFWRIVSRFVMFDIIFAIFIYLFMIIASAVLKLLFGWIFTTVFATAMVIYIFQSFSEIVISNGQNDRS
;
A
#
# COMPACT_ATOMS: atom_id res chain seq x y z
N MET A 1 -9.22 -6.60 21.25
CA MET A 1 -10.45 -5.87 20.82
C MET A 1 -10.80 -6.26 19.40
N ASN A 2 -12.07 -6.56 19.11
CA ASN A 2 -12.50 -7.15 17.85
C ASN A 2 -12.61 -6.08 16.74
N ILE A 3 -11.62 -6.03 15.83
CA ILE A 3 -11.52 -5.05 14.72
C ILE A 3 -12.73 -5.13 13.80
N LEU A 4 -13.28 -6.34 13.57
CA LEU A 4 -14.47 -6.54 12.75
C LEU A 4 -15.68 -5.85 13.38
N LYS A 5 -15.86 -5.99 14.70
CA LYS A 5 -16.98 -5.35 15.43
C LYS A 5 -16.93 -3.82 15.32
N VAL A 6 -15.73 -3.23 15.44
CA VAL A 6 -15.55 -1.77 15.31
C VAL A 6 -15.78 -1.33 13.86
N SER A 7 -15.33 -2.12 12.89
CA SER A 7 -15.49 -1.83 11.46
C SER A 7 -16.95 -1.86 11.02
N ILE A 8 -17.68 -2.90 11.45
CA ILE A 8 -19.13 -3.03 11.22
C ILE A 8 -19.87 -1.86 11.87
N ARG A 9 -19.62 -1.60 13.16
CA ARG A 9 -20.27 -0.49 13.89
C ARG A 9 -20.03 0.85 13.22
N SER A 10 -18.79 1.12 12.79
CA SER A 10 -18.42 2.37 12.12
C SER A 10 -19.13 2.51 10.78
N SER A 11 -19.17 1.43 10.00
CA SER A 11 -19.83 1.39 8.68
C SER A 11 -21.34 1.57 8.77
N VAL A 12 -22.00 0.95 9.76
CA VAL A 12 -23.43 1.16 10.04
C VAL A 12 -23.71 2.60 10.45
N ARG A 13 -22.86 3.18 11.31
CA ARG A 13 -23.03 4.57 11.78
C ARG A 13 -22.84 5.58 10.64
N ARG A 14 -21.92 5.32 9.71
CA ARG A 14 -21.62 6.18 8.57
C ARG A 14 -21.33 5.34 7.31
N PRO A 15 -22.33 5.11 6.43
CA PRO A 15 -22.18 4.27 5.24
C PRO A 15 -21.06 4.69 4.28
N VAL A 16 -20.70 5.98 4.27
CA VAL A 16 -19.57 6.50 3.47
C VAL A 16 -18.25 5.77 3.77
N ILE A 17 -18.09 5.24 4.99
CA ILE A 17 -16.88 4.51 5.40
C ILE A 17 -16.64 3.25 4.57
N ILE A 18 -17.71 2.57 4.14
CA ILE A 18 -17.64 1.36 3.31
C ILE A 18 -17.91 1.66 1.83
N ILE A 19 -18.79 2.62 1.52
CA ILE A 19 -19.12 2.98 0.13
C ILE A 19 -17.88 3.51 -0.60
N LEU A 20 -17.06 4.34 0.04
CA LEU A 20 -15.89 4.91 -0.63
C LEU A 20 -14.84 3.84 -0.99
N PRO A 21 -14.40 2.95 -0.07
CA PRO A 21 -13.60 1.80 -0.44
C PRO A 21 -14.26 0.90 -1.51
N ALA A 22 -15.59 0.73 -1.48
CA ALA A 22 -16.29 -0.06 -2.48
C ALA A 22 -16.18 0.51 -3.88
N VAL A 23 -16.38 1.83 -4.02
CA VAL A 23 -16.24 2.53 -5.31
C VAL A 23 -14.78 2.48 -5.79
N LEU A 24 -13.82 2.71 -4.90
CA LEU A 24 -12.40 2.65 -5.25
C LEU A 24 -11.96 1.23 -5.65
N ALA A 25 -12.44 0.21 -4.94
CA ALA A 25 -12.19 -1.18 -5.28
C ALA A 25 -12.78 -1.51 -6.66
N LEU A 26 -14.00 -1.07 -6.95
CA LEU A 26 -14.63 -1.27 -8.25
C LEU A 26 -13.81 -0.62 -9.37
N VAL A 27 -13.42 0.64 -9.20
CA VAL A 27 -12.55 1.36 -10.16
C VAL A 27 -11.23 0.61 -10.36
N PHE A 28 -10.61 0.13 -9.28
CA PHE A 28 -9.39 -0.67 -9.36
C PHE A 28 -9.58 -1.95 -10.18
N PHE A 29 -10.67 -2.70 -9.96
CA PHE A 29 -10.97 -3.91 -10.74
C PHE A 29 -11.26 -3.61 -12.21
N VAL A 30 -11.95 -2.51 -12.51
CA VAL A 30 -12.20 -2.07 -13.90
C VAL A 30 -10.87 -1.73 -14.58
N ILE A 31 -10.04 -0.88 -13.97
CA ILE A 31 -8.73 -0.52 -14.50
C ILE A 31 -7.87 -1.77 -14.73
N ASN A 32 -7.83 -2.69 -13.76
CA ASN A 32 -7.02 -3.90 -13.86
C ASN A 32 -7.52 -4.85 -14.96
N SER A 33 -8.84 -4.92 -15.19
CA SER A 33 -9.42 -5.76 -16.25
C SER A 33 -9.11 -5.22 -17.65
N TYR A 34 -8.98 -3.91 -17.79
CA TYR A 34 -8.63 -3.24 -19.05
C TYR A 34 -7.15 -2.85 -19.14
N ASN A 35 -6.31 -3.27 -18.19
CA ASN A 35 -4.91 -2.88 -18.14
C ASN A 35 -4.13 -3.59 -19.27
N PRO A 36 -3.66 -2.87 -20.31
CA PRO A 36 -3.01 -3.49 -21.45
C PRO A 36 -1.56 -3.91 -21.14
N ILE A 37 -1.01 -3.56 -19.97
CA ILE A 37 0.42 -3.78 -19.67
C ILE A 37 0.81 -5.26 -19.80
N MET A 38 0.05 -6.17 -19.18
CA MET A 38 0.36 -7.61 -19.25
C MET A 38 0.15 -8.18 -20.67
N PRO A 39 -0.97 -7.90 -21.35
CA PRO A 39 -1.14 -8.25 -22.77
C PRO A 39 -0.05 -7.68 -23.70
N VAL A 40 0.44 -6.46 -23.45
CA VAL A 40 1.49 -5.82 -24.26
C VAL A 40 2.85 -6.48 -24.00
N ILE A 41 3.21 -6.74 -22.75
CA ILE A 41 4.47 -7.43 -22.40
C ILE A 41 4.48 -8.85 -22.99
N LEU A 42 3.38 -9.59 -22.84
CA LEU A 42 3.24 -10.94 -23.40
C LEU A 42 3.13 -10.92 -24.93
N GLY A 43 2.47 -9.89 -25.49
CA GLY A 43 2.36 -9.65 -26.92
C GLY A 43 3.71 -9.36 -27.57
N ILE A 44 4.57 -8.57 -26.93
CA ILE A 44 5.93 -8.31 -27.39
C ILE A 44 6.74 -9.61 -27.39
N SER A 45 6.66 -10.42 -26.32
CA SER A 45 7.37 -11.71 -26.26
C SER A 45 6.91 -12.73 -27.32
N SER A 46 5.61 -12.74 -27.65
CA SER A 46 5.07 -13.63 -28.68
C SER A 46 5.35 -13.14 -30.11
N ALA A 47 5.42 -11.82 -30.33
CA ALA A 47 5.73 -11.23 -31.63
C ALA A 47 7.22 -11.34 -32.01
N THR A 48 8.13 -11.30 -31.03
CA THR A 48 9.58 -11.41 -31.29
C THR A 48 10.09 -12.86 -31.28
N GLY A 49 9.25 -13.83 -30.91
CA GLY A 49 9.66 -15.23 -30.71
C GLY A 49 10.68 -15.42 -29.59
N GLY A 50 10.95 -14.36 -28.82
CA GLY A 50 11.96 -14.32 -27.78
C GLY A 50 11.46 -14.77 -26.41
N SER A 51 12.39 -15.07 -25.52
CA SER A 51 12.04 -15.40 -24.13
C SER A 51 11.44 -14.17 -23.40
N PHE A 52 10.63 -14.39 -22.37
CA PHE A 52 10.08 -13.30 -21.53
C PHE A 52 11.17 -12.32 -21.07
N PHE A 53 12.37 -12.83 -20.77
CA PHE A 53 13.52 -12.01 -20.38
C PHE A 53 14.01 -11.09 -21.50
N GLU A 54 14.00 -11.54 -22.75
CA GLU A 54 14.38 -10.70 -23.90
C GLU A 54 13.36 -9.57 -24.11
N GLY A 55 12.06 -9.87 -23.97
CA GLY A 55 11.02 -8.84 -23.99
C GLY A 55 11.20 -7.77 -22.89
N VAL A 56 11.57 -8.21 -21.68
CA VAL A 56 11.92 -7.30 -20.58
C VAL A 56 13.17 -6.47 -20.90
N ILE A 57 14.22 -7.09 -21.47
CA ILE A 57 15.45 -6.38 -21.85
C ILE A 57 15.18 -5.33 -22.93
N SER A 58 14.42 -5.66 -23.98
CA SER A 58 14.05 -4.72 -25.04
C SER A 58 13.21 -3.56 -24.49
N ALA A 59 12.26 -3.83 -23.59
CA ALA A 59 11.49 -2.77 -22.92
C ALA A 59 12.39 -1.87 -22.05
N LEU A 60 13.36 -2.46 -21.33
CA LEU A 60 14.33 -1.69 -20.55
C LEU A 60 15.22 -0.82 -21.43
N GLN A 61 15.70 -1.34 -22.57
CA GLN A 61 16.50 -0.58 -23.53
C GLN A 61 15.73 0.63 -24.07
N LEU A 62 14.44 0.47 -24.39
CA LEU A 62 13.58 1.57 -24.82
C LEU A 62 13.42 2.64 -23.72
N ILE A 63 13.21 2.22 -22.47
CA ILE A 63 13.03 3.14 -21.33
C ILE A 63 14.35 3.84 -20.96
N MET A 64 15.49 3.22 -21.26
CA MET A 64 16.83 3.76 -21.00
C MET A 64 17.39 4.64 -22.14
N ASP A 65 16.64 4.84 -23.22
CA ASP A 65 17.07 5.75 -24.30
C ASP A 65 17.19 7.20 -23.76
N PRO A 66 18.39 7.80 -23.79
CA PRO A 66 18.62 9.17 -23.32
C PRO A 66 17.71 10.22 -23.93
N ALA A 67 17.22 10.01 -25.16
CA ALA A 67 16.29 10.92 -25.83
C ALA A 67 14.88 10.88 -25.21
N ILE A 68 14.48 9.74 -24.67
CA ILE A 68 13.12 9.50 -24.15
C ILE A 68 13.07 9.76 -22.63
N ILE A 69 14.17 9.54 -21.91
CA ILE A 69 14.27 9.69 -20.45
C ILE A 69 13.69 11.03 -19.93
N PRO A 70 14.02 12.22 -20.48
CA PRO A 70 13.46 13.47 -19.98
C PRO A 70 11.93 13.51 -20.11
N GLY A 71 11.39 13.05 -21.25
CA GLY A 71 9.96 12.99 -21.51
C GLY A 71 9.22 12.06 -20.55
N ILE A 72 9.73 10.84 -20.36
CA ILE A 72 9.19 9.87 -19.39
C ILE A 72 9.25 10.47 -17.98
N THR A 73 10.36 11.11 -17.61
CA THR A 73 10.54 11.68 -16.27
C THR A 73 9.49 12.77 -15.98
N VAL A 74 9.30 13.72 -16.91
CA VAL A 74 8.30 14.79 -16.78
C VAL A 74 6.89 14.22 -16.73
N PHE A 75 6.58 13.25 -17.61
CA PHE A 75 5.29 12.58 -17.63
C PHE A 75 5.00 11.88 -16.30
N MET A 76 5.94 11.07 -15.80
CA MET A 76 5.82 10.37 -14.52
C MET A 76 5.66 11.34 -13.35
N ALA A 77 6.42 12.44 -13.33
CA ALA A 77 6.26 13.48 -12.33
C ALA A 77 4.84 14.10 -12.37
N GLY A 78 4.34 14.40 -13.57
CA GLY A 78 2.97 14.90 -13.78
C GLY A 78 1.91 13.92 -13.26
N VAL A 79 2.03 12.64 -13.59
CA VAL A 79 1.13 11.57 -13.14
C VAL A 79 1.14 11.47 -11.61
N VAL A 80 2.32 11.46 -10.98
CA VAL A 80 2.45 11.35 -9.52
C VAL A 80 1.86 12.57 -8.80
N ILE A 81 2.09 13.78 -9.32
CA ILE A 81 1.50 15.01 -8.77
C ILE A 81 -0.03 14.95 -8.89
N PHE A 82 -0.55 14.64 -10.07
CA PHE A 82 -1.99 14.56 -10.31
C PHE A 82 -2.67 13.50 -9.45
N ALA A 83 -2.10 12.29 -9.40
CA ALA A 83 -2.59 11.21 -8.54
C ALA A 83 -2.57 11.59 -7.06
N SER A 84 -1.54 12.31 -6.61
CA SER A 84 -1.43 12.78 -5.21
C SER A 84 -2.47 13.84 -4.86
N LEU A 85 -2.82 14.73 -5.81
CA LEU A 85 -3.90 15.71 -5.63
C LEU A 85 -5.26 15.01 -5.57
N LEU A 86 -5.55 14.09 -6.50
CA LEU A 86 -6.78 13.31 -6.50
C LEU A 86 -6.93 12.50 -5.21
N ALA A 87 -5.88 11.79 -4.81
CA ALA A 87 -5.84 11.06 -3.55
C ALA A 87 -6.03 12.01 -2.35
N GLY A 88 -5.43 13.20 -2.38
CA GLY A 88 -5.61 14.22 -1.37
C GLY A 88 -7.07 14.63 -1.17
N ILE A 89 -7.84 14.81 -2.24
CA ILE A 89 -9.28 15.12 -2.17
C ILE A 89 -10.03 13.96 -1.52
N ILE A 90 -9.83 12.74 -2.02
CA ILE A 90 -10.56 11.55 -1.58
C ILE A 90 -10.23 11.21 -0.12
N LEU A 91 -8.94 11.12 0.21
CA LEU A 91 -8.44 10.72 1.51
C LEU A 91 -8.71 11.78 2.59
N SER A 92 -8.65 13.07 2.29
CA SER A 92 -8.89 14.12 3.29
C SER A 92 -10.32 14.09 3.85
N GLY A 93 -11.31 13.96 2.98
CA GLY A 93 -12.70 13.78 3.39
C GLY A 93 -12.94 12.45 4.10
N TYR A 94 -12.37 11.36 3.56
CA TYR A 94 -12.52 10.02 4.13
C TYR A 94 -11.95 9.88 5.54
N PHE A 95 -10.70 10.29 5.73
CA PHE A 95 -10.01 10.22 7.01
C PHE A 95 -10.65 11.11 8.07
N HIS A 96 -11.21 12.26 7.66
CA HIS A 96 -11.95 13.10 8.59
C HIS A 96 -13.23 12.40 9.11
N ILE A 97 -13.97 11.72 8.23
CA ILE A 97 -15.17 10.95 8.61
C ILE A 97 -14.79 9.81 9.57
N ILE A 98 -13.74 9.06 9.26
CA ILE A 98 -13.28 7.95 10.11
C ILE A 98 -12.90 8.46 11.50
N ARG A 99 -12.09 9.53 11.57
CA ARG A 99 -11.74 10.17 12.84
C ARG A 99 -12.99 10.55 13.65
N ASN A 100 -13.92 11.29 13.04
CA ASN A 100 -15.14 11.75 13.73
C ASN A 100 -15.99 10.56 14.21
N THR A 101 -15.98 9.44 13.48
CA THR A 101 -16.71 8.22 13.85
C THR A 101 -16.09 7.53 15.06
N LEU A 102 -14.78 7.42 15.09
CA LEU A 102 -14.03 6.82 16.20
C LEU A 102 -14.05 7.71 17.46
N GLU A 103 -14.06 9.02 17.29
CA GLU A 103 -14.21 10.00 18.40
C GLU A 103 -15.67 10.18 18.86
N GLY A 104 -16.62 9.47 18.26
CA GLY A 104 -18.02 9.50 18.69
C GLY A 104 -18.82 10.74 18.29
N ILE A 105 -18.27 11.61 17.46
CA ILE A 105 -18.87 12.89 17.03
C ILE A 105 -20.14 12.63 16.18
N LYS A 106 -21.20 13.42 16.40
CA LYS A 106 -22.46 13.34 15.64
C LYS A 106 -22.23 13.56 14.14
N LYS A 107 -23.03 12.88 13.30
CA LYS A 107 -22.96 12.96 11.84
C LYS A 107 -23.47 14.31 11.37
N THR A 108 -22.72 15.01 10.53
CA THR A 108 -23.19 16.20 9.81
C THR A 108 -23.23 15.94 8.30
N LYS A 109 -24.16 16.59 7.59
CA LYS A 109 -24.32 16.40 6.13
C LYS A 109 -23.08 16.86 5.34
N SER A 110 -22.24 17.72 5.91
CA SER A 110 -21.08 18.32 5.25
C SER A 110 -19.73 17.79 5.74
N ASP A 111 -19.69 16.69 6.50
CA ASP A 111 -18.44 16.18 7.10
C ASP A 111 -17.35 15.92 6.04
N PHE A 112 -17.70 15.34 4.89
CA PHE A 112 -16.72 15.08 3.83
C PHE A 112 -16.10 16.39 3.29
N LYS A 113 -16.95 17.37 2.95
CA LYS A 113 -16.54 18.68 2.43
C LYS A 113 -15.72 19.48 3.46
N ALA A 114 -16.09 19.38 4.75
CA ALA A 114 -15.33 19.97 5.84
C ALA A 114 -13.93 19.34 5.96
N GLY A 115 -13.83 18.02 5.79
CA GLY A 115 -12.57 17.30 5.74
C GLY A 115 -11.66 17.78 4.61
N ILE A 116 -12.20 17.91 3.39
CA ILE A 116 -11.46 18.44 2.23
C ILE A 116 -10.96 19.85 2.51
N LYS A 117 -11.85 20.79 2.87
CA LYS A 117 -11.47 22.19 3.10
C LYS A 117 -10.36 22.33 4.14
N LYS A 118 -10.35 21.47 5.17
CA LYS A 118 -9.41 21.54 6.28
C LYS A 118 -8.09 20.82 6.02
N TYR A 119 -8.10 19.69 5.31
CA TYR A 119 -6.95 18.79 5.23
C TYR A 119 -6.41 18.54 3.82
N PHE A 120 -7.08 18.99 2.75
CA PHE A 120 -6.72 18.69 1.37
C PHE A 120 -5.23 18.89 1.06
N LEU A 121 -4.71 20.11 1.25
CA LEU A 121 -3.32 20.42 0.88
C LEU A 121 -2.33 19.60 1.72
N LYS A 122 -2.61 19.46 3.03
CA LYS A 122 -1.77 18.70 3.95
C LYS A 122 -1.70 17.22 3.54
N ILE A 123 -2.84 16.61 3.23
CA ILE A 123 -2.91 15.20 2.83
C ILE A 123 -2.30 14.99 1.45
N SER A 124 -2.54 15.89 0.49
CA SER A 124 -1.94 15.82 -0.85
C SER A 124 -0.41 15.84 -0.79
N ILE A 125 0.18 16.73 0.01
CA ILE A 125 1.65 16.81 0.20
C ILE A 125 2.18 15.53 0.86
N ILE A 126 1.45 14.99 1.85
CA ILE A 126 1.83 13.72 2.49
C ILE A 126 1.78 12.59 1.49
N THR A 127 0.73 12.50 0.67
CA THR A 127 0.59 11.47 -0.36
C THR A 127 1.66 11.58 -1.44
N LEU A 128 2.00 12.79 -1.88
CA LEU A 128 3.11 13.03 -2.81
C LEU A 128 4.44 12.54 -2.23
N LYS A 129 4.76 12.94 -1.00
CA LYS A 129 5.98 12.48 -0.33
C LYS A 129 5.97 10.97 -0.13
N ALA A 130 4.85 10.39 0.28
CA ALA A 130 4.70 8.96 0.44
C ALA A 130 4.92 8.20 -0.87
N ALA A 131 4.37 8.69 -1.98
CA ALA A 131 4.57 8.10 -3.31
C ALA A 131 6.04 8.13 -3.74
N LEU A 132 6.73 9.26 -3.53
CA LEU A 132 8.17 9.36 -3.81
C LEU A 132 8.99 8.43 -2.91
N PHE A 133 8.69 8.34 -1.62
CA PHE A 133 9.36 7.41 -0.70
C PHE A 133 9.13 5.95 -1.08
N ILE A 134 7.90 5.59 -1.46
CA ILE A 134 7.58 4.23 -1.94
C ILE A 134 8.38 3.93 -3.20
N GLY A 135 8.38 4.83 -4.19
CA GLY A 135 9.16 4.65 -5.42
C GLY A 135 10.65 4.43 -5.14
N LEU A 136 11.25 5.26 -4.29
CA LEU A 136 12.66 5.13 -3.90
C LEU A 136 12.93 3.79 -3.19
N ILE A 137 12.10 3.41 -2.22
CA ILE A 137 12.26 2.15 -1.48
C ILE A 137 12.09 0.95 -2.41
N SER A 138 11.14 1.00 -3.35
CA SER A 138 10.95 -0.04 -4.36
C SER A 138 12.19 -0.20 -5.24
N CYS A 139 12.81 0.89 -5.70
CA CYS A 139 14.07 0.82 -6.45
C CYS A 139 15.18 0.14 -5.63
N ILE A 140 15.35 0.53 -4.36
CA ILE A 140 16.36 -0.06 -3.47
C ILE A 140 16.10 -1.57 -3.28
N MET A 141 14.84 -1.97 -3.09
CA MET A 141 14.44 -3.37 -2.93
C MET A 141 14.70 -4.21 -4.19
N ILE A 142 14.46 -3.65 -5.37
CA ILE A 142 14.78 -4.33 -6.65
C ILE A 142 16.30 -4.52 -6.77
N VAL A 143 17.10 -3.50 -6.46
CA VAL A 143 18.57 -3.65 -6.50
C VAL A 143 19.06 -4.67 -5.47
N ALA A 144 18.46 -4.69 -4.28
CA ALA A 144 18.82 -5.62 -3.22
C ALA A 144 18.52 -7.09 -3.55
N THR A 145 17.60 -7.38 -4.48
CA THR A 145 17.27 -8.75 -4.90
C THR A 145 18.21 -9.31 -5.97
N VAL A 146 18.98 -8.46 -6.65
CA VAL A 146 19.87 -8.89 -7.75
C VAL A 146 20.89 -9.95 -7.32
N PRO A 147 21.65 -9.79 -6.21
CA PRO A 147 22.65 -10.79 -5.81
C PRO A 147 22.03 -12.16 -5.49
N ALA A 148 20.87 -12.17 -4.82
CA ALA A 148 20.14 -13.38 -4.50
C ALA A 148 19.76 -14.16 -5.77
N ILE A 149 19.17 -13.48 -6.76
CA ILE A 149 18.80 -14.08 -8.05
C ILE A 149 20.03 -14.66 -8.77
N ILE A 150 21.16 -13.95 -8.77
CA ILE A 150 22.38 -14.40 -9.46
C ILE A 150 22.94 -15.67 -8.80
N ILE A 151 23.05 -15.70 -7.47
CA ILE A 151 23.60 -16.84 -6.74
C ILE A 151 22.68 -18.05 -6.85
N THR A 152 21.36 -17.86 -6.72
CA THR A 152 20.37 -18.94 -6.85
C THR A 152 20.33 -19.52 -8.27
N ARG A 153 20.50 -18.69 -9.31
CA ARG A 153 20.67 -19.18 -10.68
C ARG A 153 21.97 -19.99 -10.82
N ALA A 154 23.09 -19.48 -10.33
CA ALA A 154 24.37 -20.19 -10.40
C ALA A 154 24.33 -21.55 -9.68
N ALA A 155 23.67 -21.62 -8.54
CA ALA A 155 23.49 -22.85 -7.77
C ALA A 155 22.59 -23.88 -8.49
N THR A 156 21.57 -23.42 -9.21
CA THR A 156 20.62 -24.31 -9.90
C THR A 156 21.10 -24.80 -11.27
N THR A 157 21.93 -24.01 -11.98
CA THR A 157 22.37 -24.37 -13.34
C THR A 157 23.79 -24.90 -13.44
N THR A 158 24.72 -24.35 -12.66
CA THR A 158 26.16 -24.48 -12.97
C THR A 158 26.94 -25.13 -11.84
N LYS A 159 26.62 -24.82 -10.58
CA LYS A 159 27.40 -25.24 -9.40
C LYS A 159 26.48 -25.60 -8.22
N PRO A 160 25.93 -26.82 -8.17
CA PRO A 160 25.00 -27.23 -7.11
C PRO A 160 25.62 -27.23 -5.71
N GLU A 161 26.95 -27.29 -5.61
CA GLU A 161 27.71 -27.06 -4.37
C GLU A 161 27.44 -25.69 -3.70
N LEU A 162 26.95 -24.70 -4.45
CA LEU A 162 26.56 -23.38 -3.94
C LEU A 162 25.15 -23.34 -3.36
N MET A 163 24.39 -24.44 -3.36
CA MET A 163 22.98 -24.44 -2.96
C MET A 163 22.75 -23.98 -1.51
N LEU A 164 23.63 -24.37 -0.58
CA LEU A 164 23.56 -23.91 0.80
C LEU A 164 23.78 -22.38 0.91
N ALA A 165 24.75 -21.85 0.15
CA ALA A 165 25.02 -20.42 0.10
C ALA A 165 23.86 -19.65 -0.52
N ALA A 166 23.25 -20.17 -1.59
CA ALA A 166 22.07 -19.59 -2.23
C ALA A 166 20.89 -19.48 -1.25
N ILE A 167 20.56 -20.56 -0.53
CA ILE A 167 19.50 -20.57 0.48
C ILE A 167 19.77 -19.51 1.56
N PHE A 168 21.02 -19.41 2.03
CA PHE A 168 21.39 -18.41 3.03
C PHE A 168 21.20 -16.97 2.53
N VAL A 169 21.66 -16.66 1.30
CA VAL A 169 21.48 -15.33 0.69
C VAL A 169 20.00 -15.03 0.47
N ASP A 170 19.21 -16.01 0.03
CA ASP A 170 17.77 -15.84 -0.19
C ASP A 170 17.03 -15.53 1.12
N ILE A 171 17.35 -16.23 2.22
CA ILE A 171 16.78 -15.95 3.54
C ILE A 171 17.14 -14.53 4.01
N LEU A 172 18.40 -14.13 3.87
CA LEU A 172 18.85 -12.79 4.24
C LEU A 172 18.11 -11.73 3.42
N THR A 173 18.03 -11.93 2.11
CA THR A 173 17.36 -11.02 1.17
C THR A 173 15.87 -10.90 1.50
N ALA A 174 15.19 -12.02 1.73
CA ALA A 174 13.79 -12.04 2.15
C ALA A 174 13.59 -11.29 3.47
N GLY A 175 14.49 -11.45 4.44
CA GLY A 175 14.49 -10.71 5.70
C GLY A 175 14.61 -9.19 5.48
N VAL A 176 15.59 -8.75 4.68
CA VAL A 176 15.80 -7.32 4.37
C VAL A 176 14.58 -6.72 3.66
N LEU A 177 14.03 -7.42 2.67
CA LEU A 177 12.82 -7.01 1.96
C LEU A 177 11.62 -6.90 2.90
N PHE A 178 11.40 -7.92 3.74
CA PHE A 178 10.32 -7.95 4.71
C PHE A 178 10.41 -6.76 5.67
N PHE A 179 11.57 -6.55 6.31
CA PHE A 179 11.74 -5.45 7.24
C PHE A 179 11.63 -4.09 6.54
N GLY A 180 12.29 -3.91 5.40
CA GLY A 180 12.20 -2.66 4.63
C GLY A 180 10.76 -2.32 4.25
N PHE A 181 9.97 -3.32 3.85
CA PHE A 181 8.56 -3.15 3.48
C PHE A 181 7.72 -2.81 4.71
N MET A 182 7.90 -3.52 5.82
CA MET A 182 7.12 -3.30 7.02
C MET A 182 7.44 -1.96 7.70
N PHE A 183 8.72 -1.57 7.78
CA PHE A 183 9.11 -0.26 8.30
C PHE A 183 8.49 0.87 7.46
N SER A 184 8.67 0.82 6.14
CA SER A 184 8.12 1.86 5.25
C SER A 184 6.60 1.93 5.33
N ARG A 185 5.91 0.79 5.26
CA ARG A 185 4.45 0.70 5.33
C ARG A 185 3.88 1.28 6.62
N VAL A 186 4.39 0.86 7.78
CA VAL A 186 3.85 1.30 9.07
C VAL A 186 4.12 2.79 9.30
N TYR A 187 5.31 3.29 8.99
CA TYR A 187 5.63 4.71 9.14
C TYR A 187 4.79 5.60 8.23
N LEU A 188 4.57 5.20 6.97
CA LEU A 188 3.76 5.97 6.03
C LEU A 188 2.28 5.97 6.44
N PHE A 189 1.73 4.82 6.84
CA PHE A 189 0.33 4.74 7.23
C PHE A 189 0.00 5.53 8.50
N TYR A 190 0.90 5.53 9.49
CA TYR A 190 0.69 6.29 10.73
C TYR A 190 0.91 7.80 10.57
N TRP A 191 1.49 8.25 9.46
CA TRP A 191 1.63 9.67 9.15
C TRP A 191 0.26 10.35 8.93
N TYR A 192 -0.68 9.67 8.26
CA TYR A 192 -2.01 10.19 7.97
C TYR A 192 -2.86 10.50 9.23
N PRO A 193 -3.08 9.58 10.17
CA PRO A 193 -3.86 9.88 11.38
C PRO A 193 -3.18 10.96 12.24
N ALA A 194 -1.84 11.00 12.30
CA ALA A 194 -1.11 12.08 12.98
C ALA A 194 -1.36 13.45 12.35
N ALA A 195 -1.41 13.52 11.02
CA ALA A 195 -1.71 14.75 10.28
C ALA A 195 -3.14 15.23 10.50
N ILE A 196 -4.11 14.31 10.54
CA ILE A 196 -5.53 14.60 10.77
C ILE A 196 -5.81 15.00 12.22
N LYS A 197 -5.03 14.52 13.20
CA LYS A 197 -5.07 15.03 14.59
C LYS A 197 -4.40 16.41 14.77
N ASN A 198 -3.85 17.01 13.71
CA ASN A 198 -3.15 18.31 13.74
C ASN A 198 -1.95 18.35 14.72
N ILE A 199 -1.26 17.23 14.89
CA ILE A 199 -0.05 17.18 15.73
C ILE A 199 1.07 17.96 15.04
N LYS A 200 1.83 18.77 15.81
CA LYS A 200 3.03 19.47 15.31
C LYS A 200 4.06 18.44 14.84
N LYS A 201 4.63 18.62 13.63
CA LYS A 201 5.59 17.69 12.99
C LYS A 201 5.03 16.24 12.93
N PRO A 202 3.95 15.99 12.17
CA PRO A 202 3.17 14.75 12.25
C PRO A 202 3.98 13.49 11.93
N PHE A 203 4.89 13.54 10.96
CA PHE A 203 5.76 12.39 10.63
C PHE A 203 6.66 11.99 11.80
N ARG A 204 7.32 12.96 12.44
CA ARG A 204 8.23 12.69 13.57
C ARG A 204 7.47 12.08 14.75
N TYR A 205 6.26 12.56 15.02
CA TYR A 205 5.42 11.99 16.06
C TYR A 205 4.99 10.56 15.72
N ALA A 206 4.49 10.34 14.51
CA ALA A 206 4.11 9.02 14.02
C ALA A 206 5.28 8.02 14.11
N LYS A 207 6.47 8.41 13.65
CA LYS A 207 7.69 7.60 13.74
C LYS A 207 7.99 7.17 15.18
N ARG A 208 8.06 8.12 16.13
CA ARG A 208 8.34 7.78 17.54
C ARG A 208 7.29 6.83 18.13
N LEU A 209 6.02 7.04 17.78
CA LEU A 209 4.93 6.21 18.25
C LEU A 209 5.07 4.77 17.73
N VAL A 210 5.37 4.63 16.44
CA VAL A 210 5.62 3.34 15.80
C VAL A 210 6.87 2.69 16.39
N ASP A 211 7.98 3.41 16.56
CA ASP A 211 9.23 2.87 17.11
C ASP A 211 9.00 2.22 18.49
N ARG A 212 8.22 2.86 19.37
CA ARG A 212 7.90 2.32 20.70
C ARG A 212 7.01 1.08 20.67
N HIS A 213 6.18 0.91 19.65
CA HIS A 213 5.16 -0.14 19.57
C HIS A 213 5.33 -1.03 18.34
N PHE A 214 6.54 -1.06 17.78
CA PHE A 214 6.81 -1.58 16.43
C PHE A 214 6.31 -3.02 16.28
N TRP A 215 6.76 -3.92 17.15
CA TRP A 215 6.41 -5.33 17.11
C TRP A 215 4.91 -5.60 17.24
N ARG A 216 4.21 -4.84 18.08
CA ARG A 216 2.76 -4.96 18.25
C ARG A 216 1.98 -4.50 17.01
N ILE A 217 2.49 -3.48 16.31
CA ILE A 217 1.86 -2.97 15.09
C ILE A 217 2.16 -3.92 13.94
N VAL A 218 3.43 -4.28 13.75
CA VAL A 218 3.91 -5.18 12.70
C VAL A 218 3.21 -6.53 12.77
N SER A 219 3.09 -7.15 13.95
CA SER A 219 2.41 -8.45 14.08
C SER A 219 0.97 -8.43 13.55
N ARG A 220 0.24 -7.32 13.75
CA ARG A 220 -1.11 -7.16 13.19
C ARG A 220 -1.09 -6.92 11.68
N PHE A 221 -0.13 -6.16 11.15
CA PHE A 221 0.03 -6.02 9.71
C PHE A 221 0.37 -7.37 9.04
N VAL A 222 1.25 -8.17 9.64
CA VAL A 222 1.54 -9.54 9.18
C VAL A 222 0.27 -10.39 9.17
N MET A 223 -0.57 -10.29 10.20
CA MET A 223 -1.86 -11.00 10.21
C MET A 223 -2.78 -10.56 9.06
N PHE A 224 -2.85 -9.25 8.77
CA PHE A 224 -3.57 -8.75 7.58
C PHE A 224 -2.98 -9.31 6.29
N ASP A 225 -1.65 -9.40 6.18
CA ASP A 225 -0.98 -9.90 4.99
C ASP A 225 -1.19 -11.41 4.79
N ILE A 226 -1.20 -12.20 5.87
CA ILE A 226 -1.53 -13.62 5.83
C ILE A 226 -2.98 -13.81 5.35
N ILE A 227 -3.93 -13.06 5.90
CA ILE A 227 -5.34 -13.13 5.47
C ILE A 227 -5.47 -12.75 3.98
N PHE A 228 -4.75 -11.71 3.56
CA PHE A 228 -4.73 -11.26 2.17
C PHE A 228 -4.11 -12.31 1.23
N ALA A 229 -3.00 -12.95 1.63
CA ALA A 229 -2.34 -14.01 0.88
C ALA A 229 -3.22 -15.26 0.75
N ILE A 230 -3.88 -15.69 1.83
CA ILE A 230 -4.86 -16.78 1.80
C ILE A 230 -6.00 -16.44 0.82
N PHE A 231 -6.51 -15.20 0.86
CA PHE A 231 -7.54 -14.78 -0.08
C PHE A 231 -7.06 -14.80 -1.53
N ILE A 232 -5.86 -14.30 -1.83
CA ILE A 232 -5.29 -14.37 -3.19
C ILE A 232 -5.17 -15.83 -3.64
N TYR A 233 -4.69 -16.72 -2.78
CA TYR A 233 -4.59 -18.14 -3.11
C TYR A 233 -5.96 -18.74 -3.44
N LEU A 234 -6.98 -18.49 -2.62
CA LEU A 234 -8.35 -18.91 -2.90
C LEU A 234 -8.91 -18.28 -4.19
N PHE A 235 -8.57 -17.02 -4.46
CA PHE A 235 -8.97 -16.28 -5.64
C PHE A 235 -8.42 -16.88 -6.94
N MET A 236 -7.22 -17.45 -6.91
CA MET A 236 -6.62 -18.12 -8.07
C MET A 236 -7.40 -19.38 -8.49
N ILE A 237 -8.05 -20.06 -7.54
CA ILE A 237 -8.78 -21.32 -7.78
C ILE A 237 -10.13 -21.07 -8.49
N ILE A 238 -10.71 -19.87 -8.36
CA ILE A 238 -12.03 -19.56 -8.93
C ILE A 238 -11.94 -19.45 -10.46
N ALA A 239 -12.57 -20.35 -11.22
CA ALA A 239 -12.55 -20.29 -12.69
C ALA A 239 -13.44 -19.15 -13.25
N SER A 240 -14.61 -18.92 -12.64
CA SER A 240 -15.59 -17.95 -13.13
C SER A 240 -15.11 -16.50 -12.98
N ALA A 241 -15.07 -15.78 -14.11
CA ALA A 241 -14.72 -14.36 -14.14
C ALA A 241 -15.69 -13.49 -13.32
N VAL A 242 -16.98 -13.83 -13.34
CA VAL A 242 -18.01 -13.11 -12.58
C VAL A 242 -17.82 -13.31 -11.08
N LEU A 243 -17.56 -14.55 -10.64
CA LEU A 243 -17.30 -14.83 -9.21
C LEU A 243 -16.00 -14.17 -8.75
N LYS A 244 -14.95 -14.18 -9.59
CA LYS A 244 -13.71 -13.43 -9.33
C LYS A 244 -14.00 -11.94 -9.14
N LEU A 245 -14.75 -11.31 -10.04
CA LEU A 245 -15.07 -9.89 -9.90
C LEU A 245 -15.85 -9.61 -8.60
N LEU A 246 -16.89 -10.39 -8.31
CA LEU A 246 -17.75 -10.17 -7.14
C LEU A 246 -17.02 -10.42 -5.81
N PHE A 247 -16.39 -11.58 -5.65
CA PHE A 247 -15.68 -11.90 -4.41
C PHE A 247 -14.46 -11.01 -4.22
N GLY A 248 -13.72 -10.72 -5.29
CA GLY A 248 -12.60 -9.77 -5.27
C GLY A 248 -13.06 -8.39 -4.79
N TRP A 249 -14.12 -7.87 -5.41
CA TRP A 249 -14.67 -6.56 -5.06
C TRP A 249 -15.14 -6.50 -3.60
N ILE A 250 -15.93 -7.48 -3.14
CA ILE A 250 -16.43 -7.53 -1.77
C ILE A 250 -15.27 -7.63 -0.78
N PHE A 251 -14.33 -8.55 -1.01
CA PHE A 251 -13.20 -8.75 -0.11
C PHE A 251 -12.31 -7.50 -0.05
N THR A 252 -11.89 -6.94 -1.18
CA THR A 252 -11.05 -5.73 -1.22
C THR A 252 -11.74 -4.57 -0.52
N THR A 253 -13.04 -4.42 -0.67
CA THR A 253 -13.84 -3.40 0.03
C THR A 253 -13.79 -3.59 1.54
N VAL A 254 -14.12 -4.79 2.03
CA VAL A 254 -14.16 -5.10 3.47
C VAL A 254 -12.76 -5.01 4.08
N PHE A 255 -11.77 -5.56 3.38
CA PHE A 255 -10.37 -5.57 3.80
C PHE A 255 -9.81 -4.15 3.90
N ALA A 256 -9.96 -3.33 2.85
CA ALA A 256 -9.50 -1.95 2.86
C ALA A 256 -10.18 -1.13 3.96
N THR A 257 -11.49 -1.30 4.14
CA THR A 257 -12.25 -0.63 5.20
C THR A 257 -11.71 -1.02 6.59
N ALA A 258 -11.56 -2.32 6.86
CA ALA A 258 -11.05 -2.83 8.12
C ALA A 258 -9.62 -2.35 8.40
N MET A 259 -8.78 -2.32 7.38
CA MET A 259 -7.39 -1.88 7.47
C MET A 259 -7.28 -0.40 7.84
N VAL A 260 -8.04 0.48 7.17
CA VAL A 260 -8.00 1.92 7.48
C VAL A 260 -8.56 2.20 8.87
N ILE A 261 -9.67 1.55 9.26
CA ILE A 261 -10.25 1.68 10.60
C ILE A 261 -9.23 1.22 11.65
N TYR A 262 -8.58 0.08 11.42
CA TYR A 262 -7.53 -0.42 12.29
C TYR A 262 -6.42 0.61 12.49
N ILE A 263 -5.89 1.22 11.41
CA ILE A 263 -4.82 2.24 11.49
C ILE A 263 -5.23 3.44 12.35
N PHE A 264 -6.43 4.00 12.12
CA PHE A 264 -6.89 5.17 12.87
C PHE A 264 -7.20 4.85 14.33
N GLN A 265 -7.74 3.66 14.57
CA GLN A 265 -8.07 3.19 15.90
C GLN A 265 -6.80 2.88 16.71
N SER A 266 -5.87 2.11 16.15
CA SER A 266 -4.61 1.77 16.81
C SER A 266 -3.78 3.02 17.12
N PHE A 267 -3.74 3.98 16.19
CA PHE A 267 -3.11 5.28 16.44
C PHE A 267 -3.76 5.98 17.63
N SER A 268 -5.10 6.04 17.68
CA SER A 268 -5.82 6.72 18.75
C SER A 268 -5.63 6.05 20.10
N GLU A 269 -5.67 4.71 20.16
CA GLU A 269 -5.42 3.92 21.37
C GLU A 269 -4.02 4.19 21.93
N ILE A 270 -2.99 4.16 21.08
CA ILE A 270 -1.60 4.36 21.50
C ILE A 270 -1.35 5.82 21.95
N VAL A 271 -1.99 6.79 21.31
CA VAL A 271 -1.91 8.19 21.74
C VAL A 271 -2.52 8.39 23.13
N ILE A 272 -3.66 7.75 23.42
CA ILE A 272 -4.32 7.83 24.72
C ILE A 272 -3.45 7.17 25.81
N SER A 273 -2.90 5.99 25.55
CA SER A 273 -2.05 5.28 26.53
C SER A 273 -0.77 6.06 26.86
N ASN A 274 -0.13 6.67 25.87
CA ASN A 274 1.05 7.52 26.12
C ASN A 274 0.71 8.78 26.91
N GLY A 275 -0.45 9.41 26.65
CA GLY A 275 -0.90 10.60 27.39
C GLY A 275 -1.26 10.33 28.86
N GLN A 276 -1.53 9.06 29.22
CA GLN A 276 -1.71 8.64 30.62
C GLN A 276 -0.37 8.36 31.31
N ASN A 277 0.60 7.74 30.62
CA ASN A 277 1.94 7.49 31.16
C ASN A 277 2.78 8.75 31.39
N ASP A 278 2.56 9.83 30.63
CA ASP A 278 3.26 11.11 30.85
C ASP A 278 2.67 11.91 32.04
N ARG A 279 1.60 11.42 32.68
CA ARG A 279 0.92 12.05 33.83
C ARG A 279 1.06 11.25 35.15
N SER A 280 1.73 10.10 35.11
CA SER A 280 2.08 9.26 36.25
C SER A 280 3.57 9.36 36.55
#